data_AF-A0A356NUL1-F1
#
_entry.id   AF-A0A356NUL1-F1
#
_cell.length_a   1.000
_cell.length_b   1.000
_cell.length_c   1.000
_cell.angle_alpha   90.00
_cell.angle_beta   90.00
_cell.angle_gamma   90.00
#
_symmetry.space_group_name_H-M   'P 1'
#
loop_
_entity.id
_entity.type
_entity.pdbx_description
1 polymer ?
#
loop_
_entity_poly.entity_id
_entity_poly.type
_entity_poly.pdbx_seq_one_letter_code
_entity_poly.pdbx_strand_id
1 'polypeptide(L)'
;MAIDPKSPDGFPTDQINDWVFDLDNTIYPAKSNLFVRVAVRITAFVAQHFKVPEDEARVIQKDLFQRYGTTMRGLMVERGLTPEEYLHFVHDIDVSDLP
;
A
#
# COMPACT_ATOMS: atom_id res chain seq x y z
N MET A 1 14.30 27.83 29.87
CA MET A 1 14.71 26.61 29.13
C MET A 1 14.27 26.80 27.69
N ALA A 2 15.13 26.52 26.71
CA ALA A 2 14.69 26.46 25.32
C ALA A 2 13.73 25.27 25.16
N ILE A 3 12.55 25.49 24.56
CA ILE A 3 11.63 24.40 24.25
C ILE A 3 12.25 23.58 23.11
N ASP A 4 12.32 22.27 23.29
CA ASP A 4 12.77 21.36 22.24
C ASP A 4 11.74 21.37 21.10
N PRO A 5 12.09 21.78 19.87
CA PRO A 5 11.15 21.81 18.75
C PRO A 5 10.63 20.42 18.34
N LYS A 6 11.23 19.33 18.84
CA LYS A 6 10.73 17.96 18.66
C LYS A 6 9.83 17.48 19.81
N SER A 7 9.69 18.25 20.87
CA SER A 7 8.72 17.95 21.94
C SER A 7 7.30 18.30 21.48
N PRO A 8 6.26 17.65 22.03
CA PRO A 8 4.86 17.98 21.72
C PRO A 8 4.56 19.49 21.90
N ASP A 9 5.11 20.10 22.95
CA ASP A 9 4.91 21.52 23.27
C ASP A 9 5.74 22.47 22.38
N GLY A 10 6.72 21.94 21.64
CA GLY A 10 7.59 22.69 20.73
C GLY A 10 7.22 22.52 19.25
N PHE A 11 6.25 21.66 18.93
CA PHE A 11 5.78 21.47 17.57
C PHE A 11 4.88 22.65 17.18
N PRO A 12 5.19 23.42 16.12
CA PRO A 12 4.52 24.69 15.83
C PRO A 12 3.18 24.47 15.10
N THR A 13 2.22 23.81 15.75
CA THR A 13 0.89 23.51 15.19
C THR A 13 0.21 24.73 14.59
N ASP A 14 0.39 25.88 15.24
CA ASP A 14 -0.26 27.15 14.90
C ASP A 14 0.31 27.80 13.62
N GLN A 15 1.45 27.30 13.14
CA GLN A 15 2.14 27.79 11.93
C GLN A 15 1.95 26.84 10.73
N ILE A 16 1.29 25.70 10.93
CA ILE A 16 1.04 24.68 9.89
C ILE A 16 -0.35 24.89 9.33
N ASN A 17 -0.43 25.25 8.05
CA ASN A 17 -1.71 25.46 7.35
C ASN A 17 -2.27 24.18 6.73
N ASP A 18 -1.40 23.27 6.32
CA ASP A 18 -1.76 22.08 5.56
C ASP A 18 -1.25 20.81 6.24
N TRP A 19 -2.13 19.82 6.35
CA TRP A 19 -1.85 18.54 6.97
C TRP A 19 -2.10 17.41 5.98
N VAL A 20 -1.09 16.57 5.78
CA VAL A 20 -1.21 15.33 5.00
C VAL A 20 -1.27 14.18 6.00
N PHE A 21 -2.37 13.46 6.00
CA PHE A 21 -2.52 12.24 6.77
C PHE A 21 -2.35 11.05 5.84
N ASP A 22 -1.46 10.16 6.23
CA ASP A 22 -1.45 8.82 5.65
C ASP A 22 -2.78 8.12 5.96
N LEU A 23 -3.20 7.22 5.08
CA LEU A 23 -4.46 6.49 5.23
C LEU A 23 -4.21 5.18 5.97
N ASP A 24 -3.31 4.37 5.41
CA ASP A 24 -3.23 2.96 5.75
C ASP A 24 -2.50 2.74 7.09
N ASN A 25 -3.11 2.01 8.02
CA ASN A 25 -2.62 1.86 9.40
C ASN A 25 -2.44 3.18 10.18
N THR A 26 -2.98 4.29 9.67
CA THR A 26 -2.93 5.62 10.29
C THR A 26 -4.34 6.06 10.68
N ILE A 27 -5.25 6.20 9.71
CA ILE A 27 -6.64 6.60 9.97
C ILE A 27 -7.45 5.42 10.53
N TYR A 28 -7.21 4.21 10.02
CA TYR A 28 -7.76 2.98 10.58
C TYR A 28 -6.69 2.19 11.35
N PRO A 29 -7.05 1.46 12.42
CA PRO A 29 -6.09 0.70 13.21
C PRO A 29 -5.41 -0.42 12.42
N ALA A 30 -4.12 -0.67 12.66
CA ALA A 30 -3.40 -1.80 12.05
C ALA A 30 -4.06 -3.17 12.31
N LYS A 31 -4.76 -3.32 13.44
CA LYS A 31 -5.52 -4.52 13.79
C LYS A 31 -6.68 -4.82 12.83
N SER A 32 -7.08 -3.89 11.97
CA SER A 32 -8.09 -4.13 10.92
C SER A 32 -7.58 -5.11 9.85
N ASN A 33 -6.27 -5.37 9.79
CA ASN A 33 -5.65 -6.33 8.86
C ASN A 33 -5.97 -6.09 7.38
N LEU A 34 -6.34 -4.86 7.00
CA LEU A 34 -6.75 -4.51 5.64
C LEU A 34 -5.65 -4.82 4.63
N PHE A 35 -4.40 -4.48 4.96
CA PHE A 35 -3.22 -4.79 4.14
C PHE A 35 -3.05 -6.28 3.85
N VAL A 36 -3.41 -7.15 4.79
CA VAL A 36 -3.33 -8.62 4.56
C VAL A 36 -4.33 -9.04 3.49
N ARG A 37 -5.54 -8.47 3.50
CA ARG A 37 -6.57 -8.73 2.48
C ARG A 37 -6.10 -8.27 1.10
N VAL A 38 -5.55 -7.05 1.01
CA VAL A 38 -4.97 -6.51 -0.23
C VAL A 38 -3.80 -7.39 -0.70
N ALA A 39 -2.90 -7.81 0.19
CA ALA A 39 -1.73 -8.62 -0.16
C ALA A 39 -2.09 -9.97 -0.81
N VAL A 40 -3.16 -10.62 -0.34
CA VAL A 40 -3.71 -11.84 -0.98
C VAL A 40 -4.16 -11.52 -2.41
N ARG A 41 -4.88 -10.41 -2.61
CA ARG A 41 -5.33 -10.01 -3.95
C ARG A 41 -4.19 -9.61 -4.88
N ILE A 42 -3.13 -8.99 -4.37
CA ILE A 42 -1.92 -8.71 -5.18
C ILE A 42 -1.33 -10.03 -5.70
N THR A 43 -1.20 -11.04 -4.82
CA THR A 43 -0.68 -12.36 -5.22
C THR A 43 -1.58 -13.00 -6.30
N ALA A 44 -2.89 -12.95 -6.09
CA ALA A 44 -3.87 -13.47 -7.04
C ALA A 44 -3.83 -12.74 -8.40
N PHE A 45 -3.66 -11.41 -8.39
CA PHE A 45 -3.52 -10.62 -9.62
C PHE A 45 -2.27 -11.06 -10.40
N VAL A 46 -1.13 -11.17 -9.73
CA VAL A 46 0.14 -11.60 -10.35
C VAL A 46 0.00 -13.03 -10.91
N ALA A 47 -0.60 -13.94 -10.14
CA ALA A 47 -0.86 -15.32 -10.59
C ALA A 47 -1.71 -15.35 -11.86
N GLN A 48 -2.81 -14.58 -11.91
CA GLN A 48 -3.69 -14.50 -13.07
C GLN A 48 -2.99 -13.85 -14.27
N HIS A 49 -2.24 -12.77 -14.04
CA HIS A 49 -1.56 -12.02 -15.11
C HIS A 49 -0.47 -12.85 -15.79
N PHE A 50 0.33 -13.59 -15.01
CA PHE A 50 1.40 -14.46 -15.53
C PHE A 50 0.94 -15.89 -15.83
N LYS A 51 -0.28 -16.26 -15.44
CA LYS A 51 -0.85 -17.61 -15.56
C LYS A 51 0.00 -18.66 -14.86
N VAL A 52 0.40 -18.36 -13.63
CA VAL A 52 1.25 -19.20 -12.78
C VAL A 52 0.56 -19.54 -11.45
N PRO A 53 0.97 -20.62 -10.77
CA PRO A 53 0.56 -20.90 -9.40
C PRO A 53 0.91 -19.76 -8.42
N GLU A 54 0.19 -19.67 -7.29
CA GLU A 54 0.39 -18.59 -6.31
C GLU A 54 1.80 -18.53 -5.69
N ASP A 55 2.43 -19.68 -5.47
CA ASP A 55 3.78 -19.76 -4.94
C ASP A 55 4.81 -19.14 -5.89
N GLU A 56 4.70 -19.39 -7.19
CA GLU A 56 5.50 -18.73 -8.22
C GLU A 56 5.14 -17.25 -8.34
N ALA A 57 3.86 -16.91 -8.26
CA ALA A 57 3.40 -15.52 -8.27
C ALA A 57 3.99 -14.70 -7.11
N ARG A 58 4.13 -15.28 -5.91
CA ARG A 58 4.80 -14.60 -4.77
C ARG A 58 6.27 -14.32 -5.06
N VAL A 59 6.96 -15.20 -5.77
CA VAL A 59 8.36 -14.98 -6.19
C VAL A 59 8.44 -13.82 -7.17
N ILE A 60 7.59 -13.81 -8.20
CA ILE A 60 7.50 -12.72 -9.19
C ILE A 60 7.15 -11.40 -8.50
N GLN A 61 6.13 -11.39 -7.65
CA GLN A 61 5.69 -10.22 -6.89
C GLN A 61 6.84 -9.62 -6.09
N LYS A 62 7.60 -10.46 -5.37
CA LYS A 62 8.74 -10.04 -4.55
C LYS A 62 9.87 -9.47 -5.39
N ASP A 63 10.19 -10.11 -6.51
CA ASP A 63 11.21 -9.61 -7.45
C ASP A 63 10.82 -8.25 -8.03
N LEU A 64 9.58 -8.09 -8.52
CA LEU A 64 9.08 -6.81 -9.01
C LEU A 64 9.11 -5.73 -7.92
N PHE A 65 8.71 -6.06 -6.69
CA PHE A 65 8.79 -5.13 -5.58
C PHE A 65 10.23 -4.69 -5.30
N GLN A 66 11.19 -5.62 -5.26
CA GLN A 66 12.60 -5.32 -5.00
C GLN A 66 13.23 -4.45 -6.09
N ARG A 67 12.90 -4.70 -7.36
CA ARG A 67 13.51 -3.97 -8.49
C ARG A 67 12.86 -2.61 -8.76
N TYR A 68 11.57 -2.45 -8.45
CA TYR A 68 10.80 -1.26 -8.84
C TYR A 68 10.22 -0.45 -7.67
N GLY A 69 10.32 -0.96 -6.44
CA GLY A 69 9.76 -0.35 -5.22
C GLY A 69 8.28 -0.67 -5.00
N THR A 70 7.53 -1.04 -6.04
CA THR A 70 6.18 -1.63 -5.92
C THR A 70 5.96 -2.68 -7.01
N THR A 71 5.15 -3.70 -6.72
CA THR A 71 4.74 -4.69 -7.72
C THR A 71 3.99 -4.04 -8.88
N MET A 72 3.10 -3.08 -8.59
CA MET A 72 2.35 -2.32 -9.61
C MET A 72 3.29 -1.64 -10.61
N ARG A 73 4.30 -0.90 -10.12
CA ARG A 73 5.25 -0.22 -11.00
C ARG A 73 6.02 -1.21 -11.86
N GLY A 74 6.43 -2.35 -11.31
CA GLY A 74 7.08 -3.41 -12.09
C GLY A 74 6.20 -3.95 -13.21
N LEU A 75 4.92 -4.21 -12.92
CA LEU A 75 3.94 -4.63 -13.93
C LEU A 75 3.71 -3.56 -15.01
N MET A 76 3.62 -2.29 -14.64
CA MET A 76 3.50 -1.19 -15.60
C MET A 76 4.72 -1.12 -16.53
N VAL A 77 5.93 -1.18 -15.96
CA VAL A 77 7.18 -1.02 -16.71
C VAL A 77 7.45 -2.21 -17.63
N GLU A 78 7.26 -3.44 -17.15
CA GLU A 78 7.64 -4.64 -17.91
C GLU A 78 6.52 -5.21 -18.78
N ARG A 79 5.26 -5.00 -18.38
CA ARG A 79 4.09 -5.63 -19.01
C ARG A 79 3.10 -4.63 -19.60
N GLY A 80 3.36 -3.33 -19.48
CA GLY A 80 2.48 -2.28 -20.00
C GLY A 80 1.12 -2.23 -19.31
N LEU A 81 1.04 -2.74 -18.07
CA LEU A 81 -0.20 -2.75 -17.29
C LEU A 81 -0.64 -1.32 -16.96
N THR A 82 -1.94 -1.06 -17.03
CA THR A 82 -2.49 0.20 -16.53
C THR A 82 -2.64 0.17 -15.01
N PRO A 83 -2.38 1.28 -14.28
CA PRO A 83 -2.58 1.32 -12.84
C PRO A 83 -4.02 1.03 -12.43
N GLU A 84 -4.99 1.46 -13.25
CA GLU A 84 -6.42 1.37 -12.93
C GLU A 84 -6.88 -0.08 -12.81
N GLU A 85 -6.53 -0.95 -13.76
CA GLU A 85 -6.88 -2.38 -13.72
C GLU A 85 -6.30 -3.06 -12.47
N TYR A 86 -5.05 -2.76 -12.14
CA TYR A 86 -4.39 -3.29 -10.96
C TYR A 86 -5.07 -2.80 -9.68
N LEU A 87 -5.26 -1.49 -9.55
CA LEU A 87 -5.80 -0.86 -8.34
C LEU A 87 -7.24 -1.28 -8.11
N HIS A 88 -8.07 -1.31 -9.15
CA HIS A 88 -9.45 -1.79 -9.06
C HIS A 88 -9.47 -3.23 -8.57
N PHE A 89 -8.63 -4.11 -9.14
CA PHE A 89 -8.58 -5.49 -8.71
C PHE A 89 -8.11 -5.61 -7.26
N VAL A 90 -6.98 -5.02 -6.85
CA VAL A 90 -6.40 -5.30 -5.53
C VAL A 90 -7.15 -4.64 -4.38
N HIS A 91 -7.90 -3.56 -4.64
CA HIS A 91 -8.71 -2.84 -3.64
C HIS A 91 -10.18 -3.28 -3.59
N ASP A 92 -10.61 -4.20 -4.45
CA ASP A 92 -11.93 -4.82 -4.36
C ASP A 92 -11.97 -5.82 -3.19
N ILE A 93 -12.05 -5.27 -1.98
CA ILE A 93 -12.19 -6.01 -0.71
C ILE A 93 -13.36 -5.45 0.06
N ASP A 94 -14.01 -6.30 0.85
CA ASP A 94 -15.02 -5.86 1.79
C ASP A 94 -14.36 -5.04 2.91
N VAL A 95 -14.83 -3.81 3.07
CA VAL A 95 -14.41 -2.81 4.06
C VAL A 95 -15.53 -2.44 5.02
N SER A 96 -16.66 -3.13 4.97
CA SER A 96 -17.84 -2.83 5.80
C SER A 96 -17.60 -3.03 7.31
N ASP A 97 -16.51 -3.70 7.69
CA ASP A 97 -16.08 -3.94 9.07
C ASP A 97 -15.07 -2.91 9.61
N LEU A 98 -14.76 -1.86 8.83
CA LEU A 98 -13.95 -0.75 9.31
C LEU A 98 -14.77 0.18 10.25
N PRO A 99 -14.13 0.71 11.31
CA PRO A 99 -14.78 1.58 12.30
C PRO A 99 -15.15 2.96 11.77
#